data_AF-A0A924XGF5-F1
#
_entry.id   AF-A0A924XGF5-F1
#
_cell.length_a   1.000
_cell.length_b   1.000
_cell.length_c   1.000
_cell.angle_alpha   90.00
_cell.angle_beta   90.00
_cell.angle_gamma   90.00
#
_symmetry.space_group_name_H-M   'P 1'
#
loop_
_entity.id
_entity.type
_entity.pdbx_description
1 polymer ?
#
loop_
_entity_poly.entity_id
_entity_poly.type
_entity_poly.pdbx_seq_one_letter_code
_entity_poly.pdbx_strand_id
1 'polypeptide(L)'
;MINELAKTKTSEKTVLLDPEQKSPRARDFEEKLQHRIVGQERAVRRLSGLYQIFLAGMNNPTKPVGTLLFLGPTGSGKTRVVEAASEILFPEGNAVVK
;
A
#
# COMPACT_ATOMS: atom_id res chain seq x y z
N MET A 1 0.88 -37.60 41.97
CA MET A 1 -0.50 -37.79 41.46
C MET A 1 -1.38 -37.06 42.47
N ILE A 2 -1.95 -35.88 42.24
CA ILE A 2 -2.82 -35.46 41.15
C ILE A 2 -2.69 -33.93 41.05
N ASN A 3 -2.27 -33.40 39.90
CA ASN A 3 -2.50 -31.98 39.60
C ASN A 3 -2.86 -31.89 38.12
N GLU A 4 -3.97 -32.54 37.78
CA GLU A 4 -4.79 -32.15 36.63
C GLU A 4 -5.37 -30.76 36.90
N LEU A 5 -5.60 -29.99 35.84
CA LEU A 5 -6.11 -28.60 35.82
C LEU A 5 -5.04 -27.49 35.77
N ALA A 6 -3.96 -27.73 35.03
CA ALA A 6 -3.34 -26.67 34.25
C ALA A 6 -4.34 -26.22 33.16
N LYS A 7 -5.17 -25.26 33.54
CA LYS A 7 -6.17 -24.56 32.74
C LYS A 7 -5.68 -24.30 31.31
N THR A 8 -6.24 -25.05 30.37
CA THR A 8 -6.43 -24.66 28.98
C THR A 8 -7.24 -23.36 28.94
N LYS A 9 -6.56 -22.22 29.06
CA LYS A 9 -7.09 -20.91 28.67
C LYS A 9 -6.41 -20.49 27.38
N THR A 10 -6.73 -21.20 26.30
CA THR A 10 -6.70 -20.58 24.97
C THR A 10 -7.88 -19.62 24.95
N SER A 11 -7.66 -18.39 25.41
CA SER A 11 -8.57 -17.29 25.15
C SER A 11 -8.65 -17.17 23.63
N GLU A 12 -9.79 -17.50 23.05
CA GLU A 12 -10.12 -17.17 21.67
C GLU A 12 -9.93 -15.67 21.50
N LYS A 13 -8.79 -15.25 20.93
CA LYS A 13 -8.57 -13.86 20.55
C LYS A 13 -9.44 -13.63 19.32
N THR A 14 -10.64 -13.10 19.53
CA THR A 14 -11.45 -12.55 18.44
C THR A 14 -10.65 -11.41 17.82
N VAL A 15 -10.03 -11.68 16.66
CA VAL A 15 -9.34 -10.65 15.89
C VAL A 15 -10.41 -9.78 15.25
N LEU A 16 -10.51 -8.53 15.67
CA LEU A 16 -11.37 -7.55 15.02
C LEU A 16 -10.78 -7.25 13.64
N LEU A 17 -11.53 -7.55 12.58
CA LEU A 17 -11.15 -7.21 11.21
C LEU A 17 -11.44 -5.72 10.98
N ASP A 18 -10.41 -4.97 10.62
CA ASP A 18 -10.51 -3.56 10.27
C ASP A 18 -10.52 -3.41 8.74
N PRO A 19 -11.63 -2.97 8.12
CA PRO A 19 -11.73 -2.80 6.67
C PRO A 19 -10.80 -1.71 6.12
N GLU A 20 -10.34 -0.77 6.96
CA GLU A 20 -9.41 0.30 6.58
C GLU A 20 -7.94 -0.14 6.73
N GLN A 21 -7.69 -1.30 7.33
CA GLN A 21 -6.35 -1.84 7.50
C GLN A 21 -5.79 -2.34 6.17
N LYS A 22 -4.72 -1.68 5.70
CA LYS A 22 -3.94 -2.14 4.54
C LYS A 22 -3.03 -3.31 4.91
N SER A 23 -2.65 -4.11 3.90
CA SER A 23 -1.62 -5.12 4.09
C SER A 23 -0.29 -4.49 4.54
N PRO A 24 0.56 -5.21 5.28
CA PRO A 24 1.83 -4.66 5.76
C PRO A 24 2.69 -4.06 4.64
N ARG A 25 2.69 -4.68 3.45
CA ARG A 25 3.44 -4.20 2.28
C ARG A 25 2.83 -2.93 1.68
N ALA A 26 1.51 -2.83 1.57
CA ALA A 26 0.87 -1.62 1.08
C ALA A 26 1.03 -0.46 2.06
N ARG A 27 0.99 -0.74 3.38
CA ARG A 27 1.26 0.25 4.42
C ARG A 27 2.69 0.79 4.33
N ASP A 28 3.68 -0.09 4.24
CA ASP A 28 5.10 0.29 4.07
C ASP A 28 5.31 1.13 2.78
N PHE A 29 4.67 0.76 1.68
CA PHE A 29 4.70 1.53 0.44
C PHE A 29 4.11 2.94 0.60
N GLU A 30 2.97 3.06 1.29
CA GLU A 30 2.34 4.35 1.57
C GLU A 30 3.21 5.24 2.46
N GLU A 31 3.75 4.68 3.54
CA GLU A 31 4.66 5.37 4.46
C GLU A 31 5.88 5.90 3.71
N LYS A 32 6.54 5.06 2.91
CA LYS A 32 7.68 5.48 2.08
C LYS A 32 7.33 6.60 1.11
N LEU A 33 6.14 6.58 0.50
CA LEU A 33 5.68 7.66 -0.36
C LEU A 33 5.43 8.95 0.42
N GLN A 34 4.78 8.89 1.59
CA GLN A 34 4.51 10.06 2.43
C GLN A 34 5.79 10.76 2.88
N HIS A 35 6.88 10.03 3.13
CA HIS A 35 8.17 10.63 3.48
C HIS A 35 8.83 11.39 2.31
N ARG A 36 8.47 11.09 1.07
CA ARG A 36 9.11 11.64 -0.14
C ARG A 36 8.26 12.70 -0.84
N ILE A 37 6.97 12.73 -0.55
CA ILE A 37 5.97 13.54 -1.24
C ILE A 37 5.20 14.38 -0.22
N VAL A 38 5.32 15.70 -0.34
CA VAL A 38 4.65 16.67 0.53
C VAL A 38 3.43 17.25 -0.18
N GLY A 39 2.28 17.34 0.51
CA GLY A 39 1.09 18.05 0.03
C GLY A 39 0.30 17.32 -1.06
N GLN A 40 0.50 16.01 -1.24
CA GLN A 40 -0.21 15.17 -2.21
C GLN A 40 -0.78 13.90 -1.57
N GLU A 41 -1.34 14.00 -0.37
CA GLU A 41 -1.82 12.87 0.43
C GLU A 41 -2.93 12.08 -0.27
N ARG A 42 -3.74 12.74 -1.11
CA ARG A 42 -4.75 12.08 -1.95
C ARG A 42 -4.12 11.19 -3.01
N ALA A 43 -3.07 11.66 -3.68
CA ALA A 43 -2.35 10.88 -4.68
C ALA A 43 -1.68 9.66 -4.05
N VAL A 44 -0.99 9.86 -2.92
CA VAL A 44 -0.29 8.80 -2.18
C VAL A 44 -1.26 7.72 -1.73
N ARG A 45 -2.39 8.09 -1.11
CA ARG A 45 -3.43 7.13 -0.70
C ARG A 45 -4.01 6.35 -1.87
N ARG A 46 -4.25 7.01 -3.02
CA ARG A 46 -4.82 6.35 -4.21
C ARG A 46 -3.84 5.34 -4.82
N LEU A 47 -2.54 5.68 -4.88
CA LEU A 47 -1.50 4.76 -5.34
C LEU A 47 -1.35 3.55 -4.39
N SER A 48 -1.31 3.79 -3.08
CA SER A 48 -1.29 2.73 -2.06
C SER A 48 -2.49 1.78 -2.19
N GLY A 49 -3.69 2.31 -2.44
CA GLY A 49 -4.90 1.50 -2.69
C GLY A 49 -4.79 0.63 -3.95
N LEU A 50 -4.26 1.17 -5.06
CA LEU A 50 -4.02 0.38 -6.27
C LEU A 50 -2.98 -0.72 -6.03
N TYR A 51 -1.92 -0.41 -5.30
CA TYR A 51 -0.92 -1.40 -4.91
C TYR A 51 -1.50 -2.49 -4.01
N GLN A 52 -2.41 -2.15 -3.09
CA GLN A 52 -3.15 -3.13 -2.28
C GLN A 52 -4.01 -4.07 -3.15
N ILE A 53 -4.71 -3.54 -4.16
CA ILE A 53 -5.50 -4.35 -5.10
C ILE A 53 -4.60 -5.33 -5.86
N PHE A 54 -3.45 -4.86 -6.33
CA PHE A 54 -2.45 -5.69 -7.01
C PHE A 54 -1.91 -6.79 -6.09
N LEU A 55 -1.52 -6.45 -4.86
CA LEU A 55 -1.04 -7.42 -3.87
C LEU A 55 -2.08 -8.48 -3.52
N ALA A 56 -3.37 -8.10 -3.53
CA ALA A 56 -4.47 -9.03 -3.30
C ALA A 56 -4.82 -9.90 -4.52
N GLY A 57 -4.21 -9.66 -5.69
CA GLY A 57 -4.52 -10.38 -6.93
C GLY A 57 -5.93 -10.12 -7.46
N MET A 58 -6.55 -9.00 -7.06
CA MET A 58 -7.92 -8.64 -7.44
C MET A 58 -8.00 -7.83 -8.75
N ASN A 59 -6.86 -7.64 -9.44
CA ASN A 59 -6.82 -6.97 -10.73
C ASN A 59 -6.97 -7.98 -11.89
N ASN A 60 -7.53 -7.51 -13.01
CA ASN A 60 -7.56 -8.29 -14.23
C ASN A 60 -6.14 -8.37 -14.84
N PRO A 61 -5.57 -9.56 -15.11
CA PRO A 61 -4.21 -9.71 -15.63
C PRO A 61 -4.02 -9.16 -17.05
N THR A 62 -5.09 -8.98 -17.82
CA THR A 62 -5.03 -8.43 -19.19
C THR A 62 -5.17 -6.91 -19.24
N LYS A 63 -5.32 -6.25 -18.08
CA LYS A 63 -5.48 -4.80 -17.96
C LYS A 63 -4.43 -4.20 -17.03
N PRO A 64 -4.11 -2.90 -17.17
CA PRO A 64 -3.32 -2.19 -16.18
C PRO A 64 -3.96 -2.31 -14.78
N VAL A 65 -3.12 -2.36 -13.74
CA VAL A 65 -3.55 -2.40 -12.32
C VAL A 65 -4.51 -1.24 -12.00
N GLY A 66 -4.27 -0.09 -12.60
CA GLY A 66 -5.18 1.05 -12.58
C GLY A 66 -4.66 2.19 -13.44
N THR A 67 -5.55 3.13 -13.73
CA THR A 67 -5.23 4.35 -14.45
C THR A 67 -5.48 5.54 -13.52
N LEU A 68 -4.49 6.43 -13.39
CA LEU A 68 -4.64 7.69 -12.65
C LEU A 68 -4.46 8.86 -13.60
N LEU A 69 -5.25 9.91 -13.37
CA LEU A 69 -5.10 11.20 -14.04
C LEU A 69 -4.74 12.24 -12.98
N PHE A 70 -3.55 12.81 -13.09
CA PHE A 70 -3.09 13.88 -12.21
C PHE A 70 -3.39 15.24 -12.85
N LEU A 71 -4.24 16.03 -12.21
CA LEU A 71 -4.62 17.37 -12.67
C LEU A 71 -4.03 18.45 -11.75
N GLY A 72 -3.70 19.61 -12.31
CA GLY A 72 -3.21 20.78 -11.56
C GLY A 72 -2.07 21.52 -12.28
N PRO A 73 -1.65 22.69 -11.75
CA PRO A 73 -0.62 23.53 -12.35
C PRO A 73 0.75 22.84 -12.42
N THR A 74 1.62 23.27 -13.33
CA THR A 74 3.01 22.78 -13.41
C THR A 74 3.75 23.05 -12.09
N GLY A 75 4.73 22.20 -11.76
CA GLY A 75 5.48 22.31 -10.50
C GLY A 75 4.79 21.75 -9.26
N SER A 76 3.52 21.31 -9.33
CA SER A 76 2.78 20.79 -8.17
C SER A 76 3.20 19.39 -7.69
N GLY A 77 4.24 18.78 -8.28
CA GLY A 77 4.75 17.46 -7.88
C GLY A 77 4.07 16.24 -8.53
N LYS A 78 3.22 16.41 -9.57
CA LYS A 78 2.54 15.28 -10.26
C LYS A 78 3.52 14.22 -10.78
N THR A 79 4.54 14.64 -11.53
CA THR A 79 5.59 13.75 -12.06
C THR A 79 6.40 13.13 -10.93
N ARG A 80 6.71 13.93 -9.91
CA ARG A 80 7.51 13.49 -8.76
C ARG A 80 6.85 12.34 -7.99
N VAL A 81 5.52 12.34 -7.87
CA VAL A 81 4.75 11.24 -7.27
C VAL A 81 4.97 9.92 -8.04
N VAL A 82 4.94 9.98 -9.37
CA VAL A 82 5.14 8.80 -10.24
C VAL A 82 6.57 8.28 -10.11
N GLU A 83 7.55 9.17 -10.17
CA GLU A 83 8.97 8.81 -10.02
C GLU A 83 9.25 8.21 -8.63
N ALA A 84 8.75 8.83 -7.56
CA ALA A 84 8.93 8.30 -6.21
C ALA A 84 8.33 6.90 -6.04
N ALA A 85 7.14 6.66 -6.61
CA ALA A 85 6.52 5.34 -6.60
C ALA A 85 7.36 4.30 -7.35
N SER A 86 7.87 4.66 -8.53
CA SER A 86 8.74 3.81 -9.32
C SER A 86 10.00 3.42 -8.56
N GLU A 87 10.68 4.39 -7.94
CA GLU A 87 11.92 4.14 -7.20
C GLU A 87 11.71 3.25 -5.96
N ILE A 88 10.54 3.33 -5.32
CA ILE A 88 10.22 2.45 -4.17
C ILE A 88 9.91 1.02 -4.63
N LEU A 89 9.21 0.87 -5.76
CA LEU A 89 8.80 -0.43 -6.28
C LEU A 89 9.89 -1.14 -7.08
N PHE A 90 10.78 -0.39 -7.72
CA PHE A 90 11.82 -0.87 -8.62
C PHE A 90 13.16 -0.22 -8.29
N PRO A 91 13.86 -0.68 -7.23
CA PRO A 91 15.12 -0.08 -6.79
C PRO A 91 16.25 -0.10 -7.83
N GLU A 92 16.22 -1.06 -8.76
CA GLU A 92 17.31 -1.31 -9.71
C GLU A 92 17.10 -0.70 -11.10
N GLY A 93 16.05 0.08 -11.36
CA GLY A 93 15.73 0.47 -12.74
C GLY A 93 14.99 1.78 -12.92
N ASN A 94 15.27 2.43 -14.04
CA ASN A 94 14.46 3.49 -14.62
C ASN A 94 13.14 2.89 -15.17
N ALA A 95 12.26 2.46 -14.26
CA ALA A 95 11.03 1.76 -14.58
C ALA A 95 9.88 2.68 -15.03
N VAL A 96 10.15 3.99 -15.13
CA VAL A 96 9.21 4.97 -15.69
C VAL A 96 9.42 5.04 -17.20
N VAL A 97 8.41 4.63 -17.96
CA VAL A 97 8.34 4.88 -19.41
C VAL A 97 7.70 6.26 -19.63
N LYS A 98 8.33 7.11 -20.47
CA LYS A 98 7.89 8.49 -20.77
C LYS A 98 7.38 8.62 -22.19
#